data_AF-A0A853BVF6-F1
#
_entry.id   AF-A0A853BVF6-F1
#
_cell.length_a   1.000
_cell.length_b   1.000
_cell.length_c   1.000
_cell.angle_alpha   90.00
_cell.angle_beta   90.00
_cell.angle_gamma   90.00
#
_symmetry.space_group_name_H-M   'P 1'
#
loop_
_entity.id
_entity.type
_entity.pdbx_description
1 polymer ?
#
loop_
_entity_poly.entity_id
_entity_poly.type
_entity_poly.pdbx_seq_one_letter_code
_entity_poly.pdbx_strand_id
1 'polypeptide(L)'
;MTDAPTWEQALDALEHHIRDAEALLNGDTEELDISEWTKPHGLGPMPAHLVDRAMALRARQATLMAVIPVVLAENRKQRQMAARMDTAPDRRRADAVYVDVSA
;
A
#
# COMPACT_ATOMS: atom_id res chain seq x y z
N MET A 1 7.23 28.49 18.16
CA MET A 1 5.77 28.31 18.23
C MET A 1 5.35 27.89 16.85
N THR A 2 5.17 26.59 16.60
CA THR A 2 4.77 26.09 15.28
C THR A 2 3.33 26.54 15.06
N ASP A 3 3.12 27.35 14.03
CA ASP A 3 1.78 27.81 13.69
C ASP A 3 0.89 26.61 13.35
N ALA A 4 -0.41 26.70 13.64
CA ALA A 4 -1.33 25.63 13.27
C ALA A 4 -1.42 25.54 11.74
N PRO A 5 -1.44 24.33 11.15
CA PRO A 5 -1.56 24.20 9.69
C PRO A 5 -2.88 24.80 9.20
N THR A 6 -2.95 25.18 7.92
CA THR A 6 -4.24 25.53 7.29
C THR A 6 -4.95 24.29 6.78
N TRP A 7 -6.24 24.41 6.43
CA TRP A 7 -6.98 23.30 5.81
C TRP A 7 -6.37 22.86 4.48
N GLU A 8 -5.86 23.79 3.68
CA GLU A 8 -5.18 23.51 2.42
C GLU A 8 -3.92 22.68 2.65
N GLN A 9 -3.06 23.10 3.58
CA GLN A 9 -1.84 22.36 3.93
C GLN A 9 -2.16 20.95 4.45
N ALA A 10 -3.20 20.83 5.27
CA ALA A 10 -3.66 19.55 5.76
C ALA A 10 -4.15 18.62 4.65
N LEU A 11 -4.91 19.14 3.68
CA LEU A 11 -5.39 18.36 2.54
C LEU A 11 -4.28 18.03 1.54
N ASP A 12 -3.30 18.93 1.34
CA ASP A 12 -2.12 18.68 0.51
C ASP A 12 -1.27 17.53 1.07
N ALA A 13 -1.02 17.56 2.38
CA ALA A 13 -0.30 16.48 3.06
C ALA A 13 -1.06 15.16 2.95
N LEU A 14 -2.39 15.18 3.18
CA LEU A 14 -3.22 13.98 3.03
C LEU A 14 -3.17 13.40 1.61
N GLU A 15 -3.25 14.27 0.61
CA GLU A 15 -3.20 13.88 -0.79
C GLU A 15 -1.84 13.30 -1.17
N HIS A 16 -0.74 13.80 -0.60
CA HIS A 16 0.57 13.19 -0.76
C HIS A 16 0.62 11.76 -0.22
N HIS A 17 0.19 11.52 1.02
CA HIS A 17 0.17 10.16 1.58
C HIS A 17 -0.73 9.20 0.78
N ILE A 18 -1.84 9.70 0.21
CA ILE A 18 -2.69 8.89 -0.66
C ILE A 18 -1.94 8.51 -1.95
N ARG A 19 -1.26 9.45 -2.59
CA ARG A 19 -0.44 9.18 -3.79
C ARG A 19 0.65 8.15 -3.49
N ASP A 20 1.32 8.28 -2.36
CA ASP A 20 2.40 7.37 -1.96
C ASP A 20 1.87 5.96 -1.69
N ALA A 21 0.70 5.85 -1.04
CA ALA A 21 0.04 4.56 -0.84
C ALA A 21 -0.42 3.92 -2.17
N GLU A 22 -0.92 4.72 -3.11
CA GLU A 22 -1.28 4.27 -4.46
C GLU A 22 -0.05 3.77 -5.24
N ALA A 23 1.05 4.52 -5.20
CA ALA A 23 2.32 4.13 -5.83
C ALA A 23 2.85 2.81 -5.25
N LEU A 24 2.83 2.65 -3.93
CA LEU A 24 3.23 1.41 -3.27
C LEU A 24 2.40 0.20 -3.72
N LEU A 25 1.08 0.37 -3.91
CA LEU A 25 0.21 -0.71 -4.40
C LEU A 25 0.47 -1.07 -5.87
N ASN A 26 0.94 -0.11 -6.67
CA ASN A 26 1.33 -0.35 -8.06
C ASN A 26 2.73 -0.95 -8.19
N GLY A 27 3.49 -1.03 -7.09
CA GLY A 27 4.88 -1.50 -7.08
C GLY A 27 5.90 -0.40 -7.40
N ASP A 28 5.46 0.86 -7.46
CA ASP A 28 6.32 2.02 -7.66
C ASP A 28 6.87 2.46 -6.30
N THR A 29 8.12 2.10 -6.01
CA THR A 29 8.76 2.38 -4.71
C THR A 29 9.83 3.45 -4.76
N GLU A 30 9.99 4.14 -5.90
CA GLU A 30 10.93 5.25 -6.00
C GLU A 30 10.37 6.47 -5.25
N GLU A 31 11.13 6.94 -4.25
CA GLU A 31 10.90 8.20 -3.52
C GLU A 31 9.54 8.31 -2.79
N LEU A 32 9.17 7.26 -2.03
CA LEU A 32 8.02 7.31 -1.12
C LEU A 32 8.37 8.00 0.20
N ASP A 33 7.53 8.93 0.67
CA ASP A 33 7.60 9.42 2.04
C ASP A 33 6.86 8.47 2.97
N ILE A 34 7.64 7.71 3.75
CA ILE A 34 7.13 6.78 4.78
C ILE A 34 6.90 7.46 6.13
N SER A 35 6.89 8.79 6.18
CA SER A 35 6.54 9.53 7.39
C SER A 35 5.15 9.14 7.90
N GLU A 36 5.00 9.12 9.22
CA GLU A 36 3.72 8.78 9.84
C GLU A 36 2.71 9.92 9.64
N TRP A 37 1.55 9.59 9.09
CA TRP A 37 0.45 10.55 8.96
C TRP A 37 0.01 11.04 10.34
N THR A 38 0.19 12.34 10.57
CA THR A 38 -0.30 13.00 11.78
C THR A 38 -1.60 13.75 11.48
N LYS A 39 -2.68 13.37 12.16
CA LYS A 39 -3.97 14.07 12.02
C LYS A 39 -3.80 15.54 12.43
N PRO A 40 -4.20 16.51 11.58
CA PRO A 40 -4.10 17.91 11.94
C PRO A 40 -5.12 18.27 13.04
N HIS A 41 -4.70 19.17 13.92
CA HIS A 41 -5.51 19.68 15.03
C HIS A 41 -5.61 21.21 14.94
N GLY A 42 -6.66 21.79 15.53
CA GLY A 42 -6.81 23.24 15.63
C GLY A 42 -7.26 23.96 14.34
N LEU A 43 -7.62 23.23 13.29
CA LEU A 43 -8.00 23.79 11.98
C LEU A 43 -9.32 24.60 11.96
N GLY A 44 -10.14 24.52 13.02
CA GLY A 44 -11.48 25.10 13.01
C GLY A 44 -12.41 24.42 11.98
N PRO A 45 -13.54 25.05 11.61
CA PRO A 45 -14.46 24.50 10.62
C PRO A 45 -13.83 24.48 9.21
N MET A 46 -14.17 23.46 8.42
CA MET A 46 -13.69 23.34 7.04
C MET A 46 -14.30 24.43 6.13
N PRO A 47 -13.49 25.16 5.34
CA PRO A 47 -13.99 26.08 4.32
C PRO A 47 -14.85 25.36 3.28
N ALA A 48 -16.00 25.95 2.94
CA ALA A 48 -16.98 25.33 2.03
C ALA A 48 -16.39 24.95 0.67
N HIS A 49 -15.47 25.76 0.14
CA HIS A 49 -14.83 25.51 -1.16
C HIS A 49 -13.87 24.30 -1.16
N LEU A 50 -13.48 23.80 0.02
CA LEU A 50 -12.62 22.62 0.16
C LEU A 50 -13.40 21.32 0.39
N VAL A 51 -14.71 21.40 0.60
CA VAL A 51 -15.54 20.24 0.95
C VAL A 51 -15.50 19.18 -0.15
N ASP A 52 -15.65 19.59 -1.41
CA ASP A 52 -15.63 18.67 -2.54
C ASP A 52 -14.26 17.97 -2.68
N ARG A 53 -13.17 18.72 -2.48
CA ARG A 53 -11.80 18.18 -2.46
C ARG A 53 -11.63 17.16 -1.34
N ALA A 54 -12.02 17.50 -0.11
CA ALA A 54 -11.94 16.59 1.02
C ALA A 54 -12.77 15.33 0.80
N MET A 55 -13.92 15.45 0.13
CA MET A 55 -14.78 14.31 -0.18
C MET A 55 -14.17 13.37 -1.23
N ALA A 56 -13.53 13.93 -2.26
CA ALA A 56 -12.78 13.17 -3.25
C ALA A 56 -11.61 12.40 -2.61
N LEU A 57 -10.83 13.06 -1.74
CA LEU A 57 -9.74 12.40 -1.01
C LEU A 57 -10.26 11.27 -0.12
N ARG A 58 -11.36 11.49 0.61
CA ARG A 58 -11.97 10.46 1.46
C ARG A 58 -12.43 9.23 0.65
N ALA A 59 -12.96 9.44 -0.55
CA ALA A 59 -13.36 8.33 -1.42
C ALA A 59 -12.15 7.49 -1.89
N ARG A 60 -11.03 8.15 -2.22
CA ARG A 60 -9.76 7.47 -2.54
C ARG A 60 -9.24 6.69 -1.33
N GLN A 61 -9.24 7.28 -0.15
CA GLN A 61 -8.86 6.58 1.09
C GLN A 61 -9.71 5.33 1.35
N ALA A 62 -11.04 5.43 1.19
CA ALA A 62 -11.92 4.29 1.36
C ALA A 62 -11.59 3.15 0.38
N THR A 63 -11.25 3.50 -0.87
CA THR A 63 -10.80 2.54 -1.88
C THR A 63 -9.49 1.86 -1.46
N LEU A 64 -8.50 2.63 -1.00
CA LEU A 64 -7.23 2.09 -0.50
C LEU A 64 -7.43 1.15 0.69
N MET A 65 -8.27 1.54 1.66
CA MET A 65 -8.58 0.72 2.83
C MET A 65 -9.24 -0.62 2.47
N ALA A 66 -9.98 -0.68 1.35
CA ALA A 66 -10.55 -1.93 0.85
C ALA A 66 -9.50 -2.80 0.12
N VAL A 67 -8.54 -2.19 -0.58
CA VAL A 67 -7.56 -2.90 -1.41
C VAL A 67 -6.34 -3.39 -0.62
N ILE A 68 -5.80 -2.57 0.29
CA ILE A 68 -4.56 -2.88 1.04
C ILE A 68 -4.61 -4.25 1.74
N PRO A 69 -5.67 -4.65 2.46
CA PRO A 69 -5.72 -5.95 3.12
C PRO A 69 -5.61 -7.12 2.15
N VAL A 70 -6.19 -7.00 0.96
CA VAL A 70 -6.15 -8.03 -0.09
C VAL A 70 -4.73 -8.20 -0.61
N VAL A 71 -4.06 -7.08 -0.92
CA VAL A 71 -2.67 -7.09 -1.43
C VAL A 71 -1.70 -7.63 -0.37
N LEU A 72 -1.88 -7.26 0.90
CA LEU A 72 -1.08 -7.78 2.00
C LEU A 72 -1.28 -9.29 2.21
N ALA A 73 -2.51 -9.79 2.08
CA ALA A 73 -2.79 -11.22 2.19
C ALA A 73 -2.10 -12.01 1.07
N GLU A 74 -2.12 -11.50 -0.15
CA GLU A 74 -1.46 -12.15 -1.29
C GLU A 74 0.06 -12.15 -1.15
N ASN A 75 0.65 -11.02 -0.73
CA ASN A 75 2.08 -10.93 -0.43
C ASN A 75 2.52 -11.95 0.63
N ARG A 76 1.72 -12.18 1.69
CA ARG A 76 2.03 -13.19 2.72
C ARG A 76 2.02 -14.61 2.16
N LYS A 77 1.08 -14.94 1.27
CA LYS A 77 1.03 -16.27 0.62
C LYS A 77 2.24 -16.50 -0.26
N GLN A 78 2.60 -15.50 -1.07
CA GLN A 78 3.79 -15.56 -1.93
C GLN A 78 5.07 -15.79 -1.13
N ARG A 79 5.26 -15.04 -0.02
CA ARG A 79 6.39 -15.25 0.90
C ARG A 79 6.39 -16.65 1.51
N GLN A 80 5.23 -17.19 1.90
CA GLN A 80 5.13 -18.55 2.44
C GLN A 80 5.50 -19.62 1.41
N MET A 81 5.08 -19.46 0.15
CA MET A 81 5.44 -20.37 -0.93
C MET A 81 6.95 -20.32 -1.22
N ALA A 82 7.52 -19.12 -1.31
CA ALA A 82 8.97 -18.94 -1.50
C ALA A 82 9.77 -19.60 -0.36
N ALA A 83 9.37 -19.41 0.90
CA ALA A 83 10.04 -20.02 2.04
C ALA A 83 9.97 -21.57 2.02
N ARG A 84 8.87 -22.17 1.54
CA ARG A 84 8.75 -23.62 1.37
C ARG A 84 9.65 -24.17 0.26
N MET A 85 9.89 -23.39 -0.80
CA MET A 85 10.83 -23.76 -1.86
C MET A 85 12.28 -23.72 -1.36
N ASP A 86 12.61 -22.73 -0.54
CA ASP A 86 13.95 -22.53 0.03
C ASP A 86 14.29 -23.57 1.13
N THR A 87 13.28 -24.02 1.88
CA THR A 87 13.43 -25.06 2.93
C THR A 87 13.23 -26.49 2.44
N ALA A 88 12.90 -26.69 1.16
CA ALA A 88 12.90 -28.02 0.58
C ALA A 88 14.36 -28.51 0.58
N PRO A 89 14.71 -29.57 1.33
CA PRO A 89 16.04 -30.14 1.25
C PRO A 89 16.31 -30.47 -0.20
N ASP A 90 17.50 -30.10 -0.67
CA ASP A 90 17.98 -30.25 -2.03
C ASP A 90 17.43 -31.52 -2.71
N ARG A 91 16.29 -31.40 -3.39
CA ARG A 91 15.71 -32.48 -4.19
C ARG A 91 16.54 -32.70 -5.46
N ARG A 92 17.77 -32.18 -5.55
CA ARG A 92 18.80 -32.67 -6.48
C ARG A 92 19.23 -34.12 -6.20
N ARG A 93 18.58 -34.82 -5.26
CA ARG A 93 18.62 -36.29 -5.15
C ARG A 93 17.25 -36.96 -5.03
N ALA A 94 16.20 -36.35 -5.59
CA ALA A 94 15.00 -37.10 -5.97
C ALA A 94 15.10 -37.28 -7.49
N ASP A 95 15.41 -38.51 -7.92
CA ASP A 95 15.63 -38.88 -9.31
C ASP A 95 14.55 -38.27 -10.21
N ALA A 96 14.96 -37.43 -11.15
CA ALA A 96 14.09 -36.96 -12.20
C ALA A 96 13.67 -38.17 -13.04
N VAL A 97 12.45 -38.68 -12.80
CA VAL A 97 11.88 -39.78 -13.59
C VAL A 97 11.39 -39.22 -14.91
N TYR A 98 12.04 -39.60 -16.01
CA TYR A 98 11.54 -39.34 -17.34
C TYR A 98 10.43 -40.34 -17.65
N VAL A 99 9.21 -39.86 -17.87
CA VAL A 99 8.10 -40.69 -18.36
C VAL A 99 8.18 -40.65 -19.89
N ASP A 100 8.70 -41.72 -20.48
CA ASP A 100 8.58 -41.92 -21.92
C ASP A 100 7.14 -42.36 -22.23
N VAL A 101 6.40 -41.52 -22.93
CA VAL A 101 5.09 -41.88 -23.46
C VAL A 101 5.31 -42.41 -24.87
N SER A 102 5.50 -43.72 -24.96
CA SER A 102 5.43 -44.42 -26.24
C SER A 102 3.95 -44.47 -26.68
N ALA A 103 3.66 -43.90 -27.86
CA ALA A 103 2.35 -43.90 -28.50
C ALA A 103 1.96 -45.28 -29.05
#